data_AF-A0A962IDV6-F1
#
_entry.id   AF-A0A962IDV6-F1
#
_cell.length_a   1.000
_cell.length_b   1.000
_cell.length_c   1.000
_cell.angle_alpha   90.00
_cell.angle_beta   90.00
_cell.angle_gamma   90.00
#
_symmetry.space_group_name_H-M   'P 1'
#
loop_
_entity.id
_entity.type
_entity.pdbx_description
1 polymer ?
#
loop_
_entity_poly.entity_id
_entity_poly.type
_entity_poly.pdbx_seq_one_letter_code
_entity_poly.pdbx_strand_id
1 'polypeptide(L)'
;MPEQQPPPEAGFLQRWSKLKHQAGQAQDNTSPATAPESPVTAPLRADDVPDEADPASVAVVSSAEAVDPSASVKPEGVATVTTAPHPLQKGQQAAVQQKAFAELTDADMPPLASLGDDSDYRLFMAPGVSAGLRNQALRRLFSQPHFNRLDGLDDYAGDYTTFEPLGALVTTDLKHRLQRQAQAQLQQLLDHNRTGMQQLAEARMQTLEALQQRPQAIAGMVGYQSAGQVLVIGDRQALAVATRLQAPLSPRVVLTDGPVSGALAASAGPLAQTVIPLAGRRLQVSGYLGAFEVTLEAAETTGTTETATMLQADLVLDLQPAPALVRGILPPGYFAPGPETLEAALTDLVQLTGQFSK
;
A
#
# COMPACT_ATOMS: atom_id res chain seq x y z
N MET A 1 16.61 48.75 -5.57
CA MET A 1 16.96 47.56 -4.77
C MET A 1 15.75 47.27 -3.89
N PRO A 2 14.97 46.20 -4.14
CA PRO A 2 13.86 45.88 -3.26
C PRO A 2 14.41 45.23 -1.99
N GLU A 3 14.05 45.83 -0.86
CA GLU A 3 14.40 45.43 0.50
C GLU A 3 13.70 44.10 0.82
N GLN A 4 14.48 43.01 0.96
CA GLN A 4 13.96 41.71 1.33
C GLN A 4 13.58 41.73 2.81
N GLN A 5 12.28 41.66 3.10
CA GLN A 5 11.78 41.40 4.45
C GLN A 5 12.26 40.00 4.93
N PRO A 6 12.68 39.85 6.20
CA PRO A 6 12.97 38.54 6.77
C PRO A 6 11.67 37.71 6.88
N PRO A 7 11.74 36.38 6.70
CA PRO A 7 10.55 35.54 6.76
C PRO A 7 9.91 35.59 8.16
N PRO A 8 8.58 35.49 8.28
CA PRO A 8 7.92 35.50 9.58
C PRO A 8 8.39 34.30 10.41
N GLU A 9 8.81 34.56 11.65
CA GLU A 9 9.19 33.52 12.59
C GLU A 9 8.01 32.56 12.78
N ALA A 10 8.17 31.32 12.31
CA ALA A 10 7.14 30.30 12.44
C ALA A 10 6.81 30.11 13.92
N GLY A 11 5.59 30.44 14.35
CA GLY A 11 5.16 30.34 15.73
C GLY A 11 5.33 28.94 16.32
N PHE A 12 5.41 28.85 17.65
CA PHE A 12 5.64 27.62 18.40
C PHE A 12 4.80 26.42 17.90
N LEU A 13 3.51 26.64 17.61
CA LEU A 13 2.59 25.61 17.11
C LEU A 13 2.93 25.10 15.71
N GLN A 14 3.47 25.94 14.82
CA GLN A 14 3.88 25.51 13.48
C GLN A 14 5.17 24.68 13.51
N ARG A 15 6.10 25.02 14.40
CA ARG A 15 7.31 24.22 14.65
C ARG A 15 6.94 22.86 15.26
N TRP A 16 6.00 22.85 16.20
CA TRP A 16 5.48 21.64 16.82
C TRP A 16 4.75 20.74 15.83
N SER A 17 3.94 21.32 14.93
CA SER A 17 3.26 20.60 13.85
C SER A 17 4.25 19.98 12.86
N LYS A 18 5.29 20.72 12.42
CA LYS A 18 6.35 20.17 11.56
C LYS A 18 7.12 19.04 12.22
N LEU A 19 7.43 19.15 13.52
CA LEU A 19 8.11 18.11 14.27
C LEU A 19 7.23 16.86 14.42
N LYS A 20 5.93 17.03 14.64
CA LYS A 20 4.95 15.92 14.70
C LYS A 20 4.77 15.22 13.35
N HIS A 21 4.75 15.99 12.25
CA HIS A 21 4.69 15.43 10.90
C HIS A 21 6.00 14.74 10.48
N GLN A 22 7.17 15.25 10.87
CA GLN A 22 8.46 14.59 10.64
C GLN A 22 8.62 13.31 11.47
N ALA A 23 8.11 13.29 12.71
CA ALA A 23 8.07 12.09 13.54
C ALA A 23 7.13 11.02 12.97
N GLY A 24 6.00 11.42 12.36
CA GLY A 24 5.09 10.52 11.65
C GLY A 24 5.70 9.92 10.38
N GLN A 25 6.42 10.69 9.57
CA GLN A 25 7.08 10.19 8.35
C GLN A 25 8.28 9.27 8.62
N ALA A 26 8.96 9.42 9.76
CA ALA A 26 10.00 8.48 10.18
C ALA A 26 9.42 7.13 10.66
N GLN A 27 8.13 7.06 11.00
CA GLN A 27 7.44 5.85 11.43
C GLN A 27 6.73 5.11 10.29
N ASP A 28 6.55 5.71 9.10
CA ASP A 28 5.95 5.04 7.93
C ASP A 28 6.87 3.98 7.26
N ASN A 29 8.11 3.82 7.75
CA ASN A 29 9.00 2.70 7.37
C ASN A 29 9.18 1.65 8.49
N THR A 30 8.34 1.65 9.52
CA THR A 30 8.23 0.53 10.48
C THR A 30 6.82 0.48 11.07
N SER A 31 6.06 -0.56 10.68
CA SER A 31 4.70 -0.86 11.16
C SER A 31 4.68 -1.29 12.66
N PRO A 32 3.53 -1.31 13.37
CA PRO A 32 2.85 -0.12 13.92
C PRO A 32 2.47 -0.26 15.43
N ALA A 33 2.39 0.86 16.16
CA ALA A 33 1.47 1.11 17.30
C ALA A 33 1.70 2.54 17.82
N THR A 34 0.82 3.49 17.50
CA THR A 34 -0.31 3.98 18.33
C THR A 34 0.13 4.79 19.56
N ALA A 35 -0.07 6.10 19.44
CA ALA A 35 0.12 7.10 20.50
C ALA A 35 -1.02 7.06 21.55
N PRO A 36 -0.76 7.55 22.78
CA PRO A 36 -1.76 7.68 23.83
C PRO A 36 -2.55 9.00 23.72
N GLU A 37 -3.85 8.95 24.01
CA GLU A 37 -4.71 10.10 24.21
C GLU A 37 -4.78 10.51 25.70
N SER A 38 -4.76 11.81 25.93
CA SER A 38 -4.78 12.51 27.23
C SER A 38 -6.13 12.43 27.97
N PRO A 39 -6.20 12.75 29.28
CA PRO A 39 -7.35 12.45 30.12
C PRO A 39 -8.48 13.49 29.99
N VAL A 40 -9.73 13.01 29.98
CA VAL A 40 -10.93 13.85 30.07
C VAL A 40 -11.55 13.68 31.46
N THR A 41 -11.57 14.79 32.19
CA THR A 41 -12.36 15.08 33.39
C THR A 41 -13.85 14.99 33.08
N ALA A 42 -14.61 14.23 33.87
CA ALA A 42 -16.08 14.25 33.87
C ALA A 42 -16.61 14.83 35.20
N PRO A 43 -17.61 15.73 35.20
CA PRO A 43 -18.23 16.22 36.41
C PRO A 43 -19.38 15.31 36.86
N LEU A 44 -19.51 15.17 38.19
CA LEU A 44 -20.67 14.60 38.88
C LEU A 44 -21.92 15.45 38.63
N ARG A 45 -23.06 14.80 38.34
CA ARG A 45 -24.38 15.39 38.56
C ARG A 45 -25.35 14.34 39.07
N ALA A 46 -26.05 14.72 40.13
CA ALA A 46 -27.00 13.93 40.90
C ALA A 46 -28.40 13.87 40.25
N ASP A 47 -29.16 12.91 40.76
CA ASP A 47 -30.62 12.74 40.77
C ASP A 47 -31.33 12.28 39.48
N ASP A 48 -31.84 11.04 39.51
CA ASP A 48 -33.30 10.76 39.41
C ASP A 48 -33.62 9.31 39.88
N VAL A 49 -34.67 9.18 40.70
CA VAL A 49 -35.23 7.96 41.33
C VAL A 49 -36.62 7.72 40.72
N PRO A 50 -37.02 6.47 40.38
CA PRO A 50 -38.07 5.78 41.18
C PRO A 50 -37.79 4.26 41.30
N ASP A 51 -37.91 3.63 42.46
CA ASP A 51 -39.06 3.34 43.34
C ASP A 51 -39.82 2.04 42.99
N GLU A 52 -39.83 1.16 44.00
CA GLU A 52 -40.79 0.09 44.37
C GLU A 52 -40.95 -1.21 43.54
N ALA A 53 -40.45 -2.35 44.09
CA ALA A 53 -41.28 -3.40 44.72
C ALA A 53 -40.49 -4.70 45.01
N ASP A 54 -40.29 -4.97 46.30
CA ASP A 54 -39.85 -6.21 46.99
C ASP A 54 -41.07 -7.18 47.18
N PRO A 55 -41.06 -8.31 47.95
CA PRO A 55 -40.00 -8.95 48.79
C PRO A 55 -39.96 -10.51 48.79
N ALA A 56 -38.93 -11.09 49.44
CA ALA A 56 -38.94 -12.28 50.34
C ALA A 56 -37.52 -12.92 50.40
N SER A 57 -36.87 -13.33 51.50
CA SER A 57 -37.18 -13.46 52.92
C SER A 57 -35.88 -13.60 53.75
N VAL A 58 -35.78 -12.81 54.83
CA VAL A 58 -35.41 -13.14 56.23
C VAL A 58 -34.42 -14.30 56.53
N ALA A 59 -33.30 -13.98 57.18
CA ALA A 59 -32.91 -14.53 58.51
C ALA A 59 -31.63 -13.87 59.07
N VAL A 60 -31.76 -13.18 60.20
CA VAL A 60 -30.70 -12.70 61.10
C VAL A 60 -30.71 -13.59 62.34
N VAL A 61 -29.54 -13.98 62.88
CA VAL A 61 -29.37 -14.22 64.32
C VAL A 61 -27.98 -13.75 64.77
N SER A 62 -27.95 -12.97 65.85
CA SER A 62 -26.79 -12.40 66.53
C SER A 62 -26.18 -13.30 67.62
N SER A 63 -24.92 -12.99 67.95
CA SER A 63 -24.28 -12.98 69.29
C SER A 63 -23.71 -14.26 69.92
N ALA A 64 -22.37 -14.23 70.01
CA ALA A 64 -21.55 -14.16 71.24
C ALA A 64 -21.15 -15.43 72.04
N GLU A 65 -19.84 -15.45 72.37
CA GLU A 65 -19.18 -16.03 73.56
C GLU A 65 -19.08 -17.57 73.68
N ALA A 66 -18.02 -18.22 74.18
CA ALA A 66 -16.74 -17.81 74.76
C ALA A 66 -15.84 -19.06 74.97
N VAL A 67 -14.52 -18.82 75.03
CA VAL A 67 -13.39 -19.50 75.74
C VAL A 67 -13.15 -21.04 75.60
N ASP A 68 -12.00 -21.53 75.09
CA ASP A 68 -10.60 -21.60 75.63
C ASP A 68 -10.46 -22.63 76.80
N PRO A 69 -9.30 -23.24 77.19
CA PRO A 69 -7.92 -22.76 77.00
C PRO A 69 -6.73 -23.79 76.95
N SER A 70 -5.53 -23.23 76.77
CA SER A 70 -4.26 -23.51 77.50
C SER A 70 -3.38 -24.76 77.22
N ALA A 71 -2.15 -24.49 76.77
CA ALA A 71 -0.89 -24.74 77.50
C ALA A 71 0.24 -23.99 76.74
N SER A 72 0.68 -22.77 77.11
CA SER A 72 1.41 -22.31 78.31
C SER A 72 2.85 -22.84 78.41
N VAL A 73 3.83 -21.99 78.09
CA VAL A 73 5.12 -21.93 78.79
C VAL A 73 5.47 -20.45 79.03
N LYS A 74 5.96 -20.22 80.24
CA LYS A 74 5.97 -19.00 81.06
C LYS A 74 7.26 -18.17 80.87
N PRO A 75 7.23 -16.84 81.08
CA PRO A 75 8.41 -15.99 81.23
C PRO A 75 8.77 -15.81 82.72
N GLU A 76 10.05 -15.58 83.07
CA GLU A 76 10.54 -14.77 84.22
C GLU A 76 12.05 -14.94 84.51
N GLY A 77 12.71 -13.85 84.94
CA GLY A 77 13.99 -13.82 85.70
C GLY A 77 15.23 -13.35 84.93
N VAL A 78 15.66 -12.06 84.88
CA VAL A 78 16.31 -11.21 85.93
C VAL A 78 17.71 -11.76 86.31
N ALA A 79 18.85 -11.08 86.37
CA ALA A 79 19.35 -9.72 86.12
C ALA A 79 20.90 -9.73 86.14
N THR A 80 21.52 -8.67 85.59
CA THR A 80 22.63 -7.81 86.11
C THR A 80 22.87 -6.77 85.01
N VAL A 81 22.49 -5.48 85.07
CA VAL A 81 22.86 -4.38 85.98
C VAL A 81 24.36 -4.26 86.22
N THR A 82 25.01 -3.29 85.56
CA THR A 82 25.59 -2.17 86.31
C THR A 82 25.58 -0.89 85.47
N THR A 83 25.06 0.16 86.09
CA THR A 83 25.13 1.56 85.70
C THR A 83 26.35 2.17 86.40
N ALA A 84 27.17 2.95 85.72
CA ALA A 84 27.74 4.17 86.30
C ALA A 84 28.28 5.11 85.20
N PRO A 85 28.27 6.44 85.45
CA PRO A 85 28.26 7.47 84.42
C PRO A 85 29.59 8.26 84.31
N HIS A 86 29.80 8.87 83.13
CA HIS A 86 30.70 10.00 82.84
C HIS A 86 32.23 9.76 82.96
N PRO A 87 33.09 10.41 82.13
CA PRO A 87 32.88 11.74 81.57
C PRO A 87 32.91 11.85 80.03
N LEU A 88 32.03 12.74 79.57
CA LEU A 88 32.31 13.70 78.51
C LEU A 88 33.72 14.27 78.68
N GLN A 89 34.70 13.78 77.91
CA GLN A 89 35.93 14.53 77.61
C GLN A 89 36.67 13.92 76.42
N LYS A 90 36.20 14.24 75.22
CA LYS A 90 37.04 14.74 74.12
C LYS A 90 36.20 15.61 73.17
N GLY A 91 35.46 16.54 73.76
CA GLY A 91 34.89 17.71 73.07
C GLY A 91 35.95 18.66 72.49
N GLN A 92 37.25 18.31 72.56
CA GLN A 92 38.34 19.07 71.95
C GLN A 92 38.85 18.46 70.65
N GLN A 93 38.45 17.26 70.24
CA GLN A 93 38.71 16.78 68.87
C GLN A 93 37.56 17.12 67.92
N ALA A 94 36.32 17.10 68.42
CA ALA A 94 35.15 17.58 67.69
C ALA A 94 35.20 19.11 67.48
N ALA A 95 35.60 19.92 68.47
CA ALA A 95 35.67 21.37 68.32
C ALA A 95 36.81 21.82 67.39
N VAL A 96 37.92 21.09 67.31
CA VAL A 96 39.02 21.40 66.37
C VAL A 96 38.65 20.99 64.94
N GLN A 97 37.96 19.87 64.75
CA GLN A 97 37.45 19.46 63.43
C GLN A 97 36.24 20.26 62.96
N GLN A 98 35.34 20.68 63.87
CA GLN A 98 34.19 21.54 63.53
C GLN A 98 34.61 22.96 63.19
N LYS A 99 35.70 23.47 63.81
CA LYS A 99 36.29 24.76 63.42
C LYS A 99 36.99 24.67 62.06
N ALA A 100 37.66 23.55 61.77
CA ALA A 100 38.23 23.29 60.45
C ALA A 100 37.15 23.19 59.36
N PHE A 101 36.03 22.51 59.62
CA PHE A 101 34.90 22.40 58.67
C PHE A 101 34.17 23.72 58.38
N ALA A 102 34.23 24.69 59.29
CA ALA A 102 33.61 26.01 59.10
C ALA A 102 34.40 26.93 58.17
N GLU A 103 35.67 26.60 57.88
CA GLU A 103 36.58 27.42 57.06
C GLU A 103 36.81 26.84 55.65
N LEU A 104 36.24 25.68 55.30
CA LEU A 104 36.35 25.13 53.93
C LEU A 104 35.63 26.03 52.93
N THR A 105 36.38 26.47 51.94
CA THR A 105 35.88 27.24 50.79
C THR A 105 35.83 26.37 49.54
N ASP A 106 35.31 26.92 48.45
CA ASP A 106 35.21 26.26 47.14
C ASP A 106 36.57 25.74 46.63
N ALA A 107 37.68 26.41 46.99
CA ALA A 107 39.03 26.08 46.55
C ALA A 107 39.64 24.85 47.25
N ASP A 108 39.12 24.50 48.43
CA ASP A 108 39.63 23.39 49.25
C ASP A 108 38.99 22.04 48.87
N MET A 109 38.08 22.04 47.88
CA MET A 109 37.29 20.88 47.49
C MET A 109 37.98 20.02 46.44
N PRO A 110 37.95 18.68 46.58
CA PRO A 110 38.48 17.80 45.55
C PRO A 110 37.65 17.91 44.26
N PRO A 111 38.27 17.70 43.08
CA PRO A 111 37.56 17.75 41.80
C PRO A 111 36.40 16.75 41.78
N LEU A 112 35.24 17.19 41.28
CA LEU A 112 34.00 16.38 41.25
C LEU A 112 34.15 15.05 40.50
N ALA A 113 35.08 14.97 39.54
CA ALA A 113 35.38 13.74 38.78
C ALA A 113 36.11 12.67 39.60
N SER A 114 36.78 13.06 40.70
CA SER A 114 37.48 12.14 41.60
C SER A 114 36.57 11.49 42.64
N LEU A 115 35.31 11.97 42.75
CA LEU A 115 34.33 11.46 43.71
C LEU A 115 33.66 10.18 43.19
N GLY A 116 33.73 9.13 44.00
CA GLY A 116 33.08 7.84 43.83
C GLY A 116 32.34 7.39 45.08
N ASP A 117 31.93 6.12 45.13
CA ASP A 117 31.01 5.57 46.13
C ASP A 117 31.54 5.69 47.58
N ASP A 118 32.85 5.49 47.78
CA ASP A 118 33.52 5.58 49.09
C ASP A 118 34.05 6.99 49.43
N SER A 119 33.70 8.02 48.64
CA SER A 119 34.20 9.38 48.85
C SER A 119 33.43 10.13 49.94
N ASP A 120 34.12 10.98 50.70
CA ASP A 120 33.52 11.79 51.76
C ASP A 120 32.78 13.01 51.19
N TYR A 121 31.50 12.85 50.88
CA TYR A 121 30.63 13.95 50.42
C TYR A 121 30.29 14.99 51.50
N ARG A 122 30.57 14.68 52.78
CA ARG A 122 30.32 15.56 53.93
C ARG A 122 31.09 16.89 53.83
N LEU A 123 32.29 16.87 53.23
CA LEU A 123 33.14 18.05 53.03
C LEU A 123 32.41 19.14 52.25
N PHE A 124 31.71 18.75 51.19
CA PHE A 124 30.94 19.64 50.35
C PHE A 124 29.76 20.29 51.08
N MET A 125 29.24 19.70 52.16
CA MET A 125 28.10 20.24 52.89
C MET A 125 28.45 21.36 53.87
N ALA A 126 29.73 21.75 53.96
CA ALA A 126 30.18 22.86 54.80
C ALA A 126 29.50 24.19 54.40
N PRO A 127 29.27 25.10 55.37
CA PRO A 127 28.57 26.36 55.12
C PRO A 127 29.31 27.31 54.16
N GLY A 128 30.64 27.22 54.09
CA GLY A 128 31.51 28.04 53.22
C GLY A 128 31.55 27.61 51.75
N VAL A 129 30.88 26.51 51.40
CA VAL A 129 30.89 25.93 50.04
C VAL A 129 29.78 26.54 49.21
N SER A 130 30.08 26.85 47.95
CA SER A 130 29.09 27.40 47.03
C SER A 130 27.92 26.43 46.83
N ALA A 131 26.69 26.96 46.77
CA ALA A 131 25.50 26.13 46.55
C ALA A 131 25.55 25.35 45.22
N GLY A 132 26.20 25.92 44.20
CA GLY A 132 26.39 25.27 42.90
C GLY A 132 27.28 24.03 42.97
N LEU A 133 28.39 24.11 43.71
CA LEU A 133 29.32 22.98 43.86
C LEU A 133 28.73 21.90 44.78
N ARG A 134 27.95 22.28 45.81
CA ARG A 134 27.13 21.35 46.61
C ARG A 134 26.14 20.56 45.78
N ASN A 135 25.37 21.25 44.94
CA ASN A 135 24.37 20.60 44.08
C ASN A 135 25.04 19.65 43.07
N GLN A 136 26.21 20.00 42.56
CA GLN A 136 26.96 19.12 41.66
C GLN A 136 27.50 17.87 42.38
N ALA A 137 28.01 18.00 43.60
CA ALA A 137 28.45 16.88 44.41
C ALA A 137 27.28 15.93 44.76
N LEU A 138 26.13 16.47 45.15
CA LEU A 138 24.92 15.67 45.42
C LEU A 138 24.38 15.00 44.16
N ARG A 139 24.35 15.70 43.02
CA ARG A 139 23.97 15.08 41.74
C ARG A 139 24.91 13.94 41.39
N ARG A 140 26.22 14.08 41.65
CA ARG A 140 27.19 13.00 41.43
C ARG A 140 26.95 11.81 42.35
N LEU A 141 26.67 12.04 43.64
CA LEU A 141 26.34 10.99 44.62
C LEU A 141 25.08 10.20 44.19
N PHE A 142 23.98 10.89 43.90
CA PHE A 142 22.72 10.22 43.52
C PHE A 142 22.69 9.68 42.09
N SER A 143 23.70 9.98 41.27
CA SER A 143 23.86 9.35 39.95
C SER A 143 24.63 8.02 40.01
N GLN A 144 25.17 7.63 41.17
CA GLN A 144 25.94 6.40 41.30
C GLN A 144 25.07 5.15 41.08
N PRO A 145 25.62 4.08 40.47
CA PRO A 145 24.86 2.86 40.16
C PRO A 145 24.22 2.19 41.37
N HIS A 146 24.77 2.38 42.57
CA HIS A 146 24.24 1.83 43.81
C HIS A 146 22.82 2.36 44.13
N PHE A 147 22.53 3.63 43.80
CA PHE A 147 21.21 4.23 44.04
C PHE A 147 20.19 3.97 42.92
N ASN A 148 20.64 3.46 41.77
CA ASN A 148 19.79 3.17 40.62
C ASN A 148 19.24 1.73 40.62
N ARG A 149 19.50 0.95 41.67
CA ARG A 149 18.92 -0.38 41.84
C ARG A 149 17.63 -0.26 42.62
N LEU A 150 16.53 -0.62 41.98
CA LEU A 150 15.24 -0.82 42.65
C LEU A 150 15.34 -2.10 43.49
N ASP A 151 14.83 -2.05 44.72
CA ASP A 151 14.80 -3.19 45.65
C ASP A 151 13.76 -4.26 45.26
N GLY A 152 12.85 -3.91 44.35
CA GLY A 152 11.76 -4.78 43.90
C GLY A 152 10.67 -4.97 44.96
N LEU A 153 10.65 -4.16 46.02
CA LEU A 153 9.66 -4.23 47.09
C LEU A 153 8.48 -3.26 46.88
N ASP A 154 8.54 -2.45 45.83
CA ASP A 154 7.44 -1.58 45.40
C ASP A 154 6.50 -2.36 44.49
N ASP A 155 5.31 -2.70 45.02
CA ASP A 155 4.23 -3.40 44.33
C ASP A 155 3.79 -2.70 43.01
N TYR A 156 4.14 -1.42 42.83
CA TYR A 156 3.76 -0.60 41.68
C TYR A 156 4.91 -0.27 40.72
N ALA A 157 6.11 -0.84 40.90
CA ALA A 157 7.24 -0.61 40.01
C ALA A 157 7.16 -1.36 38.65
N GLY A 158 6.06 -2.06 38.38
CA GLY A 158 5.82 -2.78 37.12
C GLY A 158 5.43 -1.88 35.94
N ASP A 159 5.66 -2.36 34.72
CA ASP A 159 5.20 -1.70 33.50
C ASP A 159 3.75 -2.11 33.18
N TYR A 160 2.80 -1.25 33.56
CA TYR A 160 1.36 -1.42 33.32
C TYR A 160 0.89 -0.81 32.00
N THR A 161 1.80 -0.42 31.11
CA THR A 161 1.43 0.08 29.77
C THR A 161 1.14 -1.04 28.78
N THR A 162 1.58 -2.26 29.10
CA THR A 162 1.38 -3.44 28.25
C THR A 162 0.25 -4.30 28.82
N PHE A 163 -0.85 -4.40 28.06
CA PHE A 163 -1.96 -5.29 28.39
C PHE A 163 -1.86 -6.58 27.57
N GLU A 164 -2.19 -7.72 28.18
CA GLU A 164 -2.34 -8.98 27.45
C GLU A 164 -3.52 -8.86 26.47
N PRO A 165 -3.35 -9.24 25.18
CA PRO A 165 -4.43 -9.13 24.21
C PRO A 165 -5.59 -10.05 24.59
N LEU A 166 -6.83 -9.54 24.48
CA LEU A 166 -8.10 -10.25 24.79
C LEU A 166 -8.37 -11.51 23.95
N GLY A 167 -7.45 -11.88 23.05
CA GLY A 167 -7.58 -13.06 22.18
C GLY A 167 -8.78 -12.96 21.23
N ALA A 168 -9.50 -14.08 21.06
CA ALA A 168 -10.66 -14.18 20.18
C ALA A 168 -11.98 -13.68 20.82
N LEU A 169 -11.91 -13.09 22.01
CA LEU A 169 -13.09 -12.63 22.72
C LEU A 169 -13.62 -11.33 22.09
N VAL A 170 -14.73 -11.43 21.36
CA VAL A 170 -15.45 -10.26 20.84
C VAL A 170 -16.37 -9.76 21.94
N THR A 171 -16.06 -8.58 22.50
CA THR A 171 -16.94 -7.93 23.47
C THR A 171 -18.26 -7.54 22.82
N THR A 172 -19.32 -7.47 23.63
CA THR A 172 -20.67 -7.10 23.17
C THR A 172 -20.67 -5.77 22.41
N ASP A 173 -19.94 -4.76 22.91
CA ASP A 173 -19.83 -3.46 22.24
C ASP A 173 -19.08 -3.54 20.89
N LEU A 174 -17.99 -4.32 20.82
CA LEU A 174 -17.28 -4.55 19.56
C LEU A 174 -18.19 -5.23 18.53
N LYS A 175 -18.96 -6.24 18.94
CA LYS A 175 -19.96 -6.90 18.08
C LYS A 175 -20.97 -5.90 17.53
N HIS A 176 -21.57 -5.07 18.38
CA HIS A 176 -22.54 -4.05 17.95
C HIS A 176 -21.91 -3.01 17.02
N ARG A 177 -20.66 -2.63 17.25
CA ARG A 177 -19.94 -1.70 16.38
C ARG A 177 -19.68 -2.29 15.01
N LEU A 178 -19.17 -3.53 14.95
CA LEU A 178 -18.92 -4.25 13.70
C LEU A 178 -20.23 -4.46 12.92
N GLN A 179 -21.31 -4.82 13.60
CA GLN A 179 -22.62 -4.99 12.97
C GLN A 179 -23.12 -3.67 12.35
N ARG A 180 -22.99 -2.54 13.05
CA ARG A 180 -23.36 -1.22 12.52
C ARG A 180 -22.53 -0.84 11.30
N GLN A 181 -21.22 -1.09 11.33
CA GLN A 181 -20.33 -0.84 10.20
C GLN A 181 -20.70 -1.71 8.98
N ALA A 182 -20.95 -3.00 9.20
CA ALA A 182 -21.35 -3.93 8.14
C ALA A 182 -22.69 -3.51 7.51
N GLN A 183 -23.66 -3.10 8.32
CA GLN A 183 -24.96 -2.62 7.83
C GLN A 183 -24.80 -1.34 6.99
N ALA A 184 -23.99 -0.38 7.46
CA ALA A 184 -23.72 0.85 6.72
C ALA A 184 -23.05 0.57 5.37
N GLN A 185 -22.06 -0.33 5.33
CA GLN A 185 -21.39 -0.73 4.09
C GLN A 185 -22.35 -1.38 3.10
N LEU A 186 -23.20 -2.30 3.56
CA LEU A 186 -24.20 -2.94 2.71
C LEU A 186 -25.16 -1.91 2.12
N GLN A 187 -25.61 -0.96 2.94
CA GLN A 187 -26.50 0.10 2.48
C GLN A 187 -25.84 0.97 1.40
N GLN A 188 -24.59 1.35 1.59
CA GLN A 188 -23.82 2.09 0.57
C GLN A 188 -23.69 1.34 -0.75
N LEU A 189 -23.47 0.01 -0.71
CA LEU A 189 -23.39 -0.81 -1.91
C LEU A 189 -24.74 -0.88 -2.65
N LEU A 190 -25.84 -1.01 -1.91
CA LEU A 190 -27.19 -1.00 -2.48
C LEU A 190 -27.52 0.33 -3.13
N ASP A 191 -27.18 1.45 -2.47
CA ASP A 191 -27.39 2.79 -3.00
C ASP A 191 -26.55 3.02 -4.27
N HIS A 192 -25.28 2.61 -4.26
CA HIS A 192 -24.42 2.67 -5.44
C HIS A 192 -25.02 1.87 -6.61
N ASN A 193 -25.44 0.62 -6.36
CA ASN A 193 -26.07 -0.20 -7.40
C ASN A 193 -27.36 0.42 -7.93
N ARG A 194 -28.21 0.97 -7.03
CA ARG A 194 -29.44 1.67 -7.41
C ARG A 194 -29.15 2.87 -8.29
N THR A 195 -28.15 3.69 -7.95
CA THR A 195 -27.77 4.85 -8.79
C THR A 195 -27.24 4.42 -10.15
N GLY A 196 -26.41 3.37 -10.23
CA GLY A 196 -25.93 2.83 -11.50
C GLY A 196 -27.07 2.32 -12.40
N MET A 197 -28.04 1.62 -11.82
CA MET A 197 -29.23 1.16 -12.52
C MET A 197 -30.10 2.33 -13.03
N GLN A 198 -30.25 3.38 -12.23
CA GLN A 198 -30.97 4.60 -12.63
C GLN A 198 -30.29 5.30 -13.80
N GLN A 199 -28.96 5.49 -13.73
CA GLN A 199 -28.18 6.08 -14.82
C GLN A 199 -28.27 5.26 -16.11
N LEU A 200 -28.21 3.92 -16.01
CA LEU A 200 -28.37 3.04 -17.16
C LEU A 200 -29.78 3.17 -17.77
N ALA A 201 -30.81 3.24 -16.94
CA ALA A 201 -32.19 3.43 -17.40
C ALA A 201 -32.37 4.79 -18.10
N GLU A 202 -31.82 5.86 -17.54
CA GLU A 202 -31.85 7.21 -18.14
C GLU A 202 -31.09 7.26 -19.46
N ALA A 203 -29.87 6.73 -19.51
CA ALA A 203 -29.08 6.65 -20.74
C ALA A 203 -29.80 5.83 -21.82
N ARG A 204 -30.48 4.74 -21.43
CA ARG A 204 -31.30 3.95 -22.35
C ARG A 204 -32.48 4.76 -22.89
N MET A 205 -33.20 5.49 -22.03
CA MET A 205 -34.31 6.35 -22.47
C MET A 205 -33.83 7.44 -23.44
N GLN A 206 -32.73 8.14 -23.11
CA GLN A 206 -32.13 9.16 -23.97
C GLN A 206 -31.67 8.58 -25.31
N THR A 207 -31.09 7.38 -25.31
CA THR A 207 -30.67 6.70 -26.55
C THR A 207 -31.87 6.36 -27.43
N LEU A 208 -32.96 5.86 -26.84
CA LEU A 208 -34.21 5.56 -27.56
C LEU A 208 -34.83 6.84 -28.15
N GLU A 209 -34.82 7.93 -27.39
CA GLU A 209 -35.31 9.23 -27.87
C GLU A 209 -34.45 9.79 -29.01
N ALA A 210 -33.12 9.72 -28.89
CA ALA A 210 -32.19 10.12 -29.94
C ALA A 210 -32.37 9.31 -31.24
N LEU A 211 -32.70 8.02 -31.14
CA LEU A 211 -33.01 7.19 -32.30
C LEU A 211 -34.32 7.59 -32.99
N GLN A 212 -35.33 8.05 -32.25
CA GLN A 212 -36.58 8.53 -32.83
C GLN A 212 -36.41 9.87 -33.56
N GLN A 213 -35.52 10.73 -33.07
CA GLN A 213 -35.26 12.06 -33.65
C GLN A 213 -34.27 12.03 -34.82
N ARG A 214 -33.61 10.90 -35.06
CA ARG A 214 -32.71 10.75 -36.20
C ARG A 214 -33.54 10.62 -37.48
N PRO A 215 -33.35 11.46 -38.51
CA PRO A 215 -33.99 11.22 -39.80
C PRO A 215 -33.57 9.84 -40.27
N GLN A 216 -34.54 8.96 -40.54
CA GLN A 216 -34.26 7.65 -41.09
C GLN A 216 -33.64 7.86 -42.48
N ALA A 217 -32.31 7.82 -42.54
CA ALA A 217 -31.62 7.67 -43.80
C ALA A 217 -32.10 6.33 -44.37
N ILE A 218 -32.66 6.38 -45.57
CA ILE A 218 -33.07 5.22 -46.35
C ILE A 218 -31.84 4.29 -46.42
N ALA A 219 -31.87 3.20 -45.66
CA ALA A 219 -30.81 2.21 -45.66
C ALA A 219 -30.88 1.44 -46.98
N GLY A 220 -29.77 1.45 -47.73
CA GLY A 220 -29.63 0.62 -48.92
C GLY A 220 -28.43 0.91 -49.81
N MET A 221 -27.35 1.49 -49.29
CA MET A 221 -26.08 1.51 -50.01
C MET A 221 -24.93 1.28 -49.04
N VAL A 222 -24.29 0.10 -49.12
CA VAL A 222 -22.99 -0.15 -48.49
C VAL A 222 -21.92 0.33 -49.47
N GLY A 223 -21.27 1.45 -49.13
CA GLY A 223 -20.16 1.99 -49.90
C GLY A 223 -18.87 1.22 -49.61
N TYR A 224 -18.26 0.60 -50.62
CA TYR A 224 -16.89 0.07 -50.56
C TYR A 224 -15.94 1.03 -51.25
N GLN A 225 -14.72 1.16 -50.73
CA GLN A 225 -13.66 1.95 -51.37
C GLN A 225 -12.37 1.12 -51.38
N SER A 226 -11.77 0.95 -52.56
CA SER A 226 -10.54 0.18 -52.76
C SER A 226 -9.53 1.05 -53.50
N ALA A 227 -8.34 1.21 -52.91
CA ALA A 227 -7.19 1.88 -53.52
C ALA A 227 -6.33 0.92 -54.37
N GLY A 228 -6.76 -0.34 -54.51
CA GLY A 228 -6.06 -1.36 -55.31
C GLY A 228 -4.89 -2.02 -54.59
N GLN A 229 -4.80 -1.96 -53.26
CA GLN A 229 -3.79 -2.71 -52.52
C GLN A 229 -4.17 -4.20 -52.49
N VAL A 230 -3.42 -5.03 -53.22
CA VAL A 230 -3.69 -6.47 -53.33
C VAL A 230 -2.67 -7.25 -52.51
N LEU A 231 -3.14 -8.08 -51.58
CA LEU A 231 -2.29 -9.05 -50.91
C LEU A 231 -2.36 -10.40 -51.64
N VAL A 232 -1.25 -10.85 -52.21
CA VAL A 232 -1.12 -12.16 -52.86
C VAL A 232 -0.48 -13.14 -51.89
N ILE A 233 -1.18 -14.22 -51.55
CA ILE A 233 -0.74 -15.23 -50.59
C ILE A 233 -0.45 -16.52 -51.36
N GLY A 234 0.74 -17.08 -51.22
CA GLY A 234 1.07 -18.34 -51.88
C GLY A 234 2.56 -18.63 -51.88
N ASP A 235 2.95 -19.63 -52.68
CA ASP A 235 4.34 -20.08 -52.81
C ASP A 235 5.07 -19.30 -53.93
N ARG A 236 5.96 -19.96 -54.68
CA ARG A 236 6.65 -19.36 -55.83
C ARG A 236 5.68 -18.82 -56.89
N GLN A 237 4.49 -19.40 -57.04
CA GLN A 237 3.52 -18.95 -58.04
C GLN A 237 2.98 -17.54 -57.72
N ALA A 238 2.84 -17.20 -56.44
CA ALA A 238 2.39 -15.87 -56.01
C ALA A 238 3.31 -14.76 -56.52
N LEU A 239 4.61 -15.02 -56.60
CA LEU A 239 5.59 -14.06 -57.13
C LEU A 239 5.43 -13.84 -58.64
N ALA A 240 5.18 -14.92 -59.40
CA ALA A 240 4.94 -14.86 -60.84
C ALA A 240 3.61 -14.17 -61.18
N VAL A 241 2.61 -14.30 -60.30
CA VAL A 241 1.32 -13.61 -60.46
C VAL A 241 1.45 -12.13 -60.09
N ALA A 242 2.16 -11.81 -59.01
CA ALA A 242 2.36 -10.43 -58.57
C ALA A 242 3.07 -9.55 -59.60
N THR A 243 4.01 -10.09 -60.39
CA THR A 243 4.67 -9.33 -61.48
C THR A 243 3.74 -9.02 -62.65
N ARG A 244 2.63 -9.77 -62.79
CA ARG A 244 1.61 -9.53 -63.82
C ARG A 244 0.60 -8.46 -63.41
N LEU A 245 0.49 -8.17 -62.11
CA LEU A 245 -0.36 -7.12 -61.58
C LEU A 245 0.30 -5.75 -61.82
N GLN A 246 -0.35 -4.92 -62.63
CA GLN A 246 0.11 -3.57 -62.98
C GLN A 246 -0.83 -2.51 -62.36
N ALA A 247 -0.43 -1.24 -62.43
CA ALA A 247 -1.25 -0.12 -61.96
C ALA A 247 -2.66 -0.16 -62.58
N PRO A 248 -3.74 0.08 -61.81
CA PRO A 248 -3.77 0.68 -60.47
C PRO A 248 -3.52 -0.29 -59.30
N LEU A 249 -3.31 -1.58 -59.56
CA LEU A 249 -3.09 -2.57 -58.49
C LEU A 249 -1.67 -2.47 -57.94
N SER A 250 -1.57 -2.46 -56.61
CA SER A 250 -0.31 -2.43 -55.86
C SER A 250 -0.13 -3.75 -55.11
N PRO A 251 0.60 -4.74 -55.69
CA PRO A 251 0.71 -6.06 -55.10
C PRO A 251 1.72 -6.10 -53.94
N ARG A 252 1.31 -6.73 -52.84
CA ARG A 252 2.16 -7.19 -51.74
C ARG A 252 2.07 -8.71 -51.67
N VAL A 253 3.19 -9.39 -51.47
CA VAL A 253 3.23 -10.85 -51.55
C VAL A 253 3.57 -11.44 -50.18
N VAL A 254 2.75 -12.36 -49.69
CA VAL A 254 3.06 -13.20 -48.53
C VAL A 254 3.48 -14.58 -49.03
N LEU A 255 4.75 -14.92 -48.83
CA LEU A 255 5.31 -16.20 -49.27
C LEU A 255 5.16 -17.26 -48.19
N THR A 256 4.38 -18.30 -48.50
CA THR A 256 4.05 -19.40 -47.59
C THR A 256 5.17 -20.45 -47.52
N ASP A 257 5.87 -20.67 -48.64
CA ASP A 257 7.04 -21.54 -48.75
C ASP A 257 8.17 -20.80 -49.50
N GLY A 258 9.35 -20.71 -48.89
CA GLY A 258 10.50 -20.00 -49.44
C GLY A 258 11.59 -19.69 -48.41
N PRO A 259 12.87 -19.59 -48.82
CA PRO A 259 13.98 -19.38 -47.90
C PRO A 259 13.87 -18.02 -47.21
N VAL A 260 14.07 -18.04 -45.89
CA VAL A 260 14.10 -16.85 -45.04
C VAL A 260 15.37 -16.05 -45.39
N SER A 261 15.18 -14.96 -46.14
CA SER A 261 16.18 -13.95 -46.50
C SER A 261 17.27 -14.34 -47.52
N GLY A 262 17.53 -13.38 -48.43
CA GLY A 262 18.67 -13.36 -49.35
C GLY A 262 18.35 -13.78 -50.79
N ALA A 263 17.93 -15.02 -51.01
CA ALA A 263 17.74 -15.57 -52.37
C ALA A 263 16.48 -15.05 -53.09
N LEU A 264 15.49 -14.55 -52.33
CA LEU A 264 14.26 -13.98 -52.88
C LEU A 264 14.48 -12.68 -53.65
N ALA A 265 15.49 -11.88 -53.29
CA ALA A 265 15.77 -10.60 -53.91
C ALA A 265 16.22 -10.75 -55.39
N ALA A 266 16.83 -11.88 -55.75
CA ALA A 266 17.27 -12.15 -57.12
C ALA A 266 16.13 -12.62 -58.05
N SER A 267 15.12 -13.33 -57.50
CA SER A 267 13.96 -13.82 -58.26
C SER A 267 12.75 -12.90 -58.22
N ALA A 268 12.70 -11.93 -57.28
CA ALA A 268 11.56 -11.02 -57.09
C ALA A 268 11.65 -9.71 -57.89
N GLY A 269 12.79 -9.41 -58.52
CA GLY A 269 12.97 -8.22 -59.33
C GLY A 269 12.54 -6.92 -58.58
N PRO A 270 11.73 -6.04 -59.19
CA PRO A 270 11.31 -4.77 -58.58
C PRO A 270 10.38 -4.94 -57.34
N LEU A 271 9.84 -6.13 -57.10
CA LEU A 271 8.91 -6.42 -56.01
C LEU A 271 9.60 -6.88 -54.71
N ALA A 272 10.93 -6.90 -54.66
CA ALA A 272 11.68 -7.39 -53.50
C ALA A 272 11.32 -6.67 -52.18
N GLN A 273 10.85 -5.42 -52.23
CA GLN A 273 10.43 -4.63 -51.06
C GLN A 273 9.00 -4.95 -50.59
N THR A 274 8.19 -5.66 -51.38
CA THR A 274 6.78 -5.95 -51.07
C THR A 274 6.54 -7.41 -50.68
N VAL A 275 7.60 -8.23 -50.66
CA VAL A 275 7.58 -9.65 -50.28
C VAL A 275 7.76 -9.81 -48.77
N ILE A 276 6.86 -10.57 -48.15
CA ILE A 276 6.81 -10.84 -46.71
C ILE A 276 6.87 -12.37 -46.52
N PRO A 277 7.95 -12.93 -45.94
CA PRO A 277 8.02 -14.36 -45.68
C PRO A 277 7.09 -14.74 -44.52
N LEU A 278 6.32 -15.83 -44.70
CA LEU A 278 5.50 -16.40 -43.63
C LEU A 278 6.37 -17.05 -42.55
N ALA A 279 7.51 -17.65 -42.92
CA ALA A 279 8.52 -18.19 -42.01
C ALA A 279 7.96 -19.10 -40.88
N GLY A 280 6.92 -19.89 -41.17
CA GLY A 280 6.26 -20.77 -40.20
C GLY A 280 5.23 -20.09 -39.29
N ARG A 281 4.93 -18.80 -39.48
CA ARG A 281 3.87 -18.07 -38.78
C ARG A 281 2.48 -18.56 -39.19
N ARG A 282 1.51 -18.46 -38.29
CA ARG A 282 0.09 -18.69 -38.59
C ARG A 282 -0.49 -17.45 -39.26
N LEU A 283 -1.09 -17.64 -40.43
CA LEU A 283 -1.80 -16.63 -41.19
C LEU A 283 -3.28 -16.62 -40.80
N GLN A 284 -3.82 -15.45 -40.45
CA GLN A 284 -5.25 -15.23 -40.26
C GLN A 284 -5.72 -14.05 -41.12
N VAL A 285 -6.83 -14.22 -41.85
CA VAL A 285 -7.40 -13.19 -42.72
C VAL A 285 -8.81 -12.85 -42.26
N SER A 286 -9.12 -11.56 -42.14
CA SER A 286 -10.47 -11.07 -41.84
C SER A 286 -10.75 -9.77 -42.60
N GLY A 287 -12.03 -9.40 -42.75
CA GLY A 287 -12.42 -8.14 -43.38
C GLY A 287 -13.29 -8.30 -44.64
N TYR A 288 -13.32 -7.23 -45.44
CA TYR A 288 -14.13 -7.09 -46.66
C TYR A 288 -13.43 -6.16 -47.68
N LEU A 289 -13.94 -6.05 -48.91
CA LEU A 289 -13.42 -5.18 -49.96
C LEU A 289 -13.07 -3.77 -49.45
N GLY A 290 -11.78 -3.40 -49.53
CA GLY A 290 -11.26 -2.11 -49.05
C GLY A 290 -10.81 -2.07 -47.59
N ALA A 291 -10.99 -3.17 -46.85
CA ALA A 291 -10.65 -3.26 -45.42
C ALA A 291 -10.36 -4.71 -45.00
N PHE A 292 -9.42 -5.37 -45.69
CA PHE A 292 -8.88 -6.65 -45.24
C PHE A 292 -7.73 -6.44 -44.25
N GLU A 293 -7.78 -7.21 -43.18
CA GLU A 293 -6.77 -7.29 -42.14
C GLU A 293 -6.20 -8.70 -42.09
N VAL A 294 -4.88 -8.80 -42.21
CA VAL A 294 -4.14 -10.05 -42.25
C VAL A 294 -3.10 -10.07 -41.14
N THR A 295 -3.25 -11.03 -40.23
CA THR A 295 -2.39 -11.18 -39.06
C THR A 295 -1.47 -12.38 -39.26
N LEU A 296 -0.16 -12.16 -39.08
CA LEU A 296 0.88 -13.18 -39.08
C LEU A 296 1.35 -13.39 -37.64
N GLU A 297 0.91 -14.47 -37.01
CA GLU A 297 1.24 -14.82 -35.62
C GLU A 297 2.41 -15.80 -35.57
N ALA A 298 3.39 -15.57 -34.69
CA ALA A 298 4.50 -16.50 -34.50
C ALA A 298 4.02 -17.88 -34.05
N ALA A 299 4.49 -18.95 -34.70
CA ALA A 299 4.29 -20.29 -34.17
C ALA A 299 5.15 -20.47 -32.91
N GLU A 300 4.57 -21.02 -31.85
CA GLU A 300 5.14 -21.11 -30.48
C GLU A 300 6.40 -22.00 -30.34
N THR A 301 7.13 -22.28 -31.41
CA THR A 301 8.12 -23.38 -31.44
C THR A 301 9.54 -23.00 -31.02
N THR A 302 9.83 -21.73 -30.79
CA THR A 302 11.12 -21.27 -30.25
C THR A 302 10.88 -20.08 -29.34
N GLY A 303 11.40 -20.11 -28.11
CA GLY A 303 11.16 -19.17 -27.01
C GLY A 303 11.59 -17.71 -27.23
N THR A 304 11.48 -17.20 -28.45
CA THR A 304 11.53 -15.81 -28.84
C THR A 304 10.10 -15.32 -29.06
N THR A 305 9.65 -14.35 -28.27
CA THR A 305 8.42 -13.59 -28.47
C THR A 305 8.53 -12.77 -29.76
N GLU A 306 8.30 -13.37 -30.92
CA GLU A 306 8.11 -12.62 -32.16
C GLU A 306 6.73 -11.94 -32.12
N THR A 307 6.74 -10.60 -32.20
CA THR A 307 5.53 -9.77 -32.24
C THR A 307 4.68 -10.10 -33.47
N ALA A 308 3.36 -10.29 -33.28
CA ALA A 308 2.42 -10.49 -34.37
C ALA A 308 2.51 -9.34 -35.39
N THR A 309 2.63 -9.67 -36.68
CA THR A 309 2.68 -8.68 -37.75
C THR A 309 1.30 -8.52 -38.37
N MET A 310 0.78 -7.30 -38.35
CA MET A 310 -0.53 -6.96 -38.92
C MET A 310 -0.35 -6.25 -40.26
N LEU A 311 -1.05 -6.73 -41.28
CA LEU A 311 -1.03 -6.21 -42.65
C LEU A 311 -2.44 -5.77 -43.05
N GLN A 312 -2.54 -4.66 -43.77
CA GLN A 312 -3.79 -4.21 -44.38
C GLN A 312 -3.72 -4.32 -45.89
N ALA A 313 -4.86 -4.65 -46.50
CA ALA A 313 -5.04 -4.71 -47.94
C ALA A 313 -6.50 -4.40 -48.30
N ASP A 314 -6.72 -3.96 -49.54
CA ASP A 314 -8.07 -3.73 -50.07
C ASP A 314 -8.66 -5.00 -50.68
N LEU A 315 -7.78 -5.86 -51.20
CA LEU A 315 -8.09 -7.08 -51.94
C LEU A 315 -7.14 -8.19 -51.50
N VAL A 316 -7.63 -9.43 -51.46
CA VAL A 316 -6.82 -10.60 -51.12
C VAL A 316 -6.94 -11.64 -52.23
N LEU A 317 -5.79 -12.07 -52.74
CA LEU A 317 -5.65 -13.16 -53.69
C LEU A 317 -4.91 -14.31 -53.03
N ASP A 318 -5.65 -15.36 -52.69
CA ASP A 318 -5.15 -16.55 -52.00
C ASP A 318 -4.92 -17.69 -53.01
N LEU A 319 -3.65 -18.02 -53.23
CA LEU A 319 -3.21 -19.08 -54.14
C LEU A 319 -2.77 -20.34 -53.38
N GLN A 320 -3.08 -20.43 -52.07
CA GLN A 320 -2.76 -21.61 -51.28
C GLN A 320 -3.67 -22.79 -51.66
N PRO A 321 -3.18 -24.04 -51.55
CA PRO A 321 -4.00 -25.22 -51.76
C PRO A 321 -5.13 -25.35 -50.72
N ALA A 322 -4.93 -24.80 -49.53
CA ALA A 322 -5.96 -24.64 -48.50
C ALA A 322 -6.16 -23.13 -48.25
N PRO A 323 -7.34 -22.57 -48.54
CA PRO A 323 -7.57 -21.13 -48.40
C PRO A 323 -7.52 -20.70 -46.93
N ALA A 324 -6.92 -19.54 -46.69
CA ALA A 324 -6.81 -18.93 -45.36
C ALA A 324 -8.17 -18.52 -44.78
N LEU A 325 -9.17 -18.25 -45.64
CA LEU A 325 -10.52 -17.89 -45.23
C LEU A 325 -11.52 -18.98 -45.65
N VAL A 326 -11.97 -19.78 -44.68
CA VAL A 326 -13.02 -20.79 -44.88
C VAL A 326 -14.34 -20.25 -44.32
N ARG A 327 -15.23 -19.77 -45.22
CA ARG A 327 -16.58 -19.29 -44.88
C ARG A 327 -17.60 -19.79 -45.90
N GLY A 328 -18.86 -19.91 -45.49
CA GLY A 328 -19.95 -20.31 -46.39
C GLY A 328 -20.26 -19.30 -47.51
N ILE A 329 -19.97 -18.02 -47.30
CA ILE A 329 -20.01 -16.95 -48.30
C ILE A 329 -18.74 -16.12 -48.14
N LEU A 330 -17.96 -16.00 -49.22
CA LEU A 330 -16.74 -15.19 -49.23
C LEU A 330 -17.09 -13.69 -49.33
N PRO A 331 -16.39 -12.81 -48.59
CA PRO A 331 -16.59 -11.38 -48.73
C PRO A 331 -16.15 -10.90 -50.12
N PRO A 332 -16.80 -9.86 -50.69
CA PRO A 332 -16.32 -9.23 -51.92
C PRO A 332 -14.84 -8.84 -51.76
N GLY A 333 -14.03 -9.07 -52.79
CA GLY A 333 -12.60 -8.74 -52.78
C GLY A 333 -11.66 -9.83 -52.24
N TYR A 334 -12.18 -10.92 -51.68
CA TYR A 334 -11.38 -12.12 -51.37
C TYR A 334 -11.53 -13.16 -52.49
N PHE A 335 -10.43 -13.54 -53.12
CA PHE A 335 -10.38 -14.52 -54.19
C PHE A 335 -9.47 -15.68 -53.80
N ALA A 336 -9.99 -16.91 -53.87
CA ALA A 336 -9.21 -18.14 -53.72
C ALA A 336 -9.35 -19.02 -54.97
N PRO A 337 -8.77 -18.60 -56.13
CA PRO A 337 -8.94 -19.32 -57.38
C PRO A 337 -8.06 -20.58 -57.42
N GLY A 338 -8.55 -21.60 -58.12
CA GLY A 338 -7.72 -22.72 -58.56
C GLY A 338 -6.87 -22.34 -59.78
N PRO A 339 -5.98 -23.23 -60.25
CA PRO A 339 -5.10 -22.95 -61.38
C PRO A 339 -5.87 -22.65 -62.68
N GLU A 340 -7.02 -23.29 -62.92
CA GLU A 340 -7.86 -23.00 -64.10
C GLU A 340 -8.66 -21.70 -64.02
N THR A 341 -8.95 -21.16 -62.83
CA THR A 341 -9.78 -19.96 -62.64
C THR A 341 -8.98 -18.69 -62.32
N LEU A 342 -7.66 -18.81 -62.25
CA LEU A 342 -6.75 -17.72 -61.90
C LEU A 342 -6.87 -16.51 -62.85
N GLU A 343 -6.91 -16.73 -64.17
CA GLU A 343 -7.00 -15.64 -65.15
C GLU A 343 -8.30 -14.84 -65.04
N ALA A 344 -9.41 -15.51 -64.73
CA ALA A 344 -10.69 -14.85 -64.49
C ALA A 344 -10.63 -13.98 -63.22
N ALA A 345 -10.09 -14.52 -62.13
CA ALA A 345 -9.92 -13.78 -60.88
C ALA A 345 -9.03 -12.53 -61.04
N LEU A 346 -7.96 -12.62 -61.83
CA LEU A 346 -7.10 -11.46 -62.13
C LEU A 346 -7.85 -10.36 -62.89
N THR A 347 -8.75 -10.73 -63.79
CA THR A 347 -9.59 -9.78 -64.52
C THR A 347 -10.60 -9.09 -63.60
N ASP A 348 -11.20 -9.86 -62.69
CA ASP A 348 -12.19 -9.35 -61.72
C ASP A 348 -11.55 -8.42 -60.68
N LEU A 349 -10.32 -8.71 -60.23
CA LEU A 349 -9.58 -7.87 -59.29
C LEU A 349 -9.41 -6.43 -59.79
N VAL A 350 -9.15 -6.25 -61.08
CA VAL A 350 -9.00 -4.92 -61.69
C VAL A 350 -10.33 -4.14 -61.65
N GLN A 351 -11.46 -4.83 -61.76
CA GLN A 351 -12.78 -4.18 -61.70
C GLN A 351 -13.17 -3.74 -60.28
N LEU A 352 -12.49 -4.27 -59.25
CA LEU A 352 -12.74 -3.97 -57.83
C LEU A 352 -11.83 -2.88 -57.25
N THR A 353 -11.29 -2.00 -58.10
CA THR A 353 -10.60 -0.76 -57.68
C THR A 353 -11.49 0.46 -57.88
N GLY A 354 -11.61 1.33 -56.87
CA GLY A 354 -12.48 2.52 -56.91
C GLY A 354 -13.52 2.56 -55.80
N GLN A 355 -14.63 3.28 -56.04
CA GLN A 355 -15.77 3.36 -55.13
C GLN A 355 -16.92 2.51 -55.66
N PHE A 356 -17.49 1.70 -54.79
CA PHE A 356 -18.60 0.80 -55.10
C PHE A 356 -19.74 1.08 -54.13
N SER A 357 -20.97 0.99 -54.59
CA SER A 357 -22.14 0.94 -53.72
C SER A 357 -22.88 -0.36 -54.00
N LYS A 358 -23.26 -1.07 -52.93
CA LYS A 358 -24.10 -2.27 -53.01
C LYS A 358 -25.42 -2.08 -52.30
#